data_AF-A0A4Y7WKF9-F1
#
_entry.id   AF-A0A4Y7WKF9-F1
#
_cell.length_a   1.000
_cell.length_b   1.000
_cell.length_c   1.000
_cell.angle_alpha   90.00
_cell.angle_beta   90.00
_cell.angle_gamma   90.00
#
_symmetry.space_group_name_H-M   'P 1'
#
loop_
_entity.id
_entity.type
_entity.pdbx_description
1 polymer ?
#
loop_
_entity_poly.entity_id
_entity_poly.type
_entity_poly.pdbx_seq_one_letter_code
_entity_poly.pdbx_strand_id
1 'polypeptide(L)' 'MIQKRDDLIILRNKKNWSQKDVTDLLNIRFSVSITESYYGMIEQGSRIPSLNVAMAIAKLFKVSPDSLFNKKSKS' A
#
# COMPACT_ATOMS: atom_id res chain seq x y z
N MET A 1 1.30 -4.41 -19.45
CA MET A 1 2.30 -3.93 -18.49
C MET A 1 1.65 -3.84 -17.11
N ILE A 2 2.28 -4.39 -16.07
CA ILE A 2 1.83 -4.18 -14.69
C ILE A 2 2.21 -2.74 -14.31
N GLN A 3 1.24 -1.94 -13.88
CA GLN A 3 1.51 -0.58 -13.41
C GLN A 3 1.95 -0.66 -11.95
N LYS A 4 3.20 -0.28 -11.71
CA LYS A 4 3.78 -0.16 -10.38
C LYS A 4 3.08 0.96 -9.62
N ARG A 5 2.92 0.80 -8.30
CA ARG A 5 2.33 1.80 -7.41
C ARG A 5 3.45 2.63 -6.78
N ASP A 6 4.13 3.41 -7.61
CA ASP A 6 5.29 4.21 -7.18
C ASP A 6 4.94 5.18 -6.04
N ASP A 7 3.69 5.64 -5.96
CA ASP A 7 3.21 6.48 -4.86
C ASP A 7 3.36 5.81 -3.49
N LEU A 8 3.11 4.50 -3.37
CA LEU A 8 3.31 3.77 -2.11
C LEU A 8 4.78 3.77 -1.69
N ILE A 9 5.68 3.57 -2.64
CA ILE A 9 7.12 3.57 -2.40
C ILE A 9 7.59 4.97 -2.00
N ILE A 10 7.13 6.01 -2.70
CA ILE A 10 7.44 7.40 -2.40
C ILE A 10 6.95 7.77 -0.99
N LEU A 11 5.71 7.44 -0.65
CA LEU A 11 5.13 7.72 0.67
C LEU A 11 5.90 7.02 1.78
N ARG A 12 6.25 5.74 1.59
CA ARG A 12 7.06 4.96 2.53
C ARG A 12 8.46 5.55 2.71
N ASN A 13 9.15 5.86 1.61
CA ASN A 13 10.50 6.44 1.65
C ASN A 13 10.51 7.85 2.28
N LYS A 14 9.48 8.68 2.05
CA LYS A 14 9.32 9.99 2.73
C LYS A 14 9.18 9.86 4.25
N LYS A 15 8.76 8.70 4.75
CA LYS A 15 8.69 8.37 6.18
C LYS A 15 9.93 7.65 6.70
N ASN A 16 10.91 7.37 5.83
CA ASN A 16 12.06 6.53 6.11
C ASN A 16 11.67 5.13 6.65
N TRP A 17 10.60 4.56 6.11
CA TRP A 17 10.11 3.24 6.49
C TRP A 17 10.60 2.16 5.54
N SER A 18 10.92 0.99 6.06
CA SER A 18 11.05 -0.25 5.30
C SER A 18 9.67 -0.85 4.98
N GLN A 19 9.62 -1.86 4.09
CA GLN A 19 8.37 -2.58 3.83
C GLN A 19 7.88 -3.29 5.11
N LYS A 20 8.80 -3.87 5.89
CA LYS A 20 8.53 -4.42 7.22
C LYS A 20 7.91 -3.41 8.17
N ASP A 21 8.42 -2.18 8.23
CA ASP A 21 7.84 -1.13 9.09
C ASP A 21 6.38 -0.86 8.72
N VAL A 22 6.05 -0.86 7.43
CA VAL A 22 4.67 -0.70 6.98
C VAL A 22 3.80 -1.85 7.46
N THR A 23 4.24 -3.09 7.30
CA THR A 23 3.45 -4.26 7.74
C THR A 23 3.27 -4.30 9.25
N ASP A 24 4.30 -3.92 10.01
CA ASP A 24 4.23 -3.84 11.47
C ASP A 24 3.25 -2.75 11.90
N LEU A 25 3.29 -1.57 11.27
CA LEU A 25 2.36 -0.47 11.54
C LEU A 25 0.92 -0.82 11.18
N LEU A 26 0.70 -1.55 10.08
CA LEU A 26 -0.63 -2.04 9.69
C LEU A 26 -1.20 -2.99 10.74
N ASN A 27 -0.36 -3.88 11.27
CA ASN A 27 -0.76 -4.80 12.32
C ASN A 27 -1.08 -4.04 13.62
N ILE A 28 -0.16 -3.17 14.08
CA ILE A 28 -0.29 -2.43 15.34
C ILE A 28 -1.48 -1.47 15.34
N ARG A 29 -1.72 -0.75 14.24
CA ARG A 29 -2.69 0.36 14.22
C ARG A 29 -4.07 -0.01 13.67
N PHE A 30 -4.14 -1.07 12.86
CA PHE A 30 -5.36 -1.41 12.13
C PHE A 30 -5.73 -2.90 12.24
N SER A 31 -4.97 -3.69 13.02
CA SER A 31 -5.16 -5.15 13.14
C SER A 31 -5.12 -5.86 11.78
N VAL A 32 -4.33 -5.32 10.84
CA VAL A 32 -4.13 -5.90 9.51
C VAL A 32 -2.77 -6.58 9.49
N SER A 33 -2.77 -7.92 9.57
CA SER A 33 -1.57 -8.73 9.47
C SER A 33 -1.34 -9.18 8.03
N ILE A 34 -0.26 -8.69 7.43
CA ILE A 34 0.22 -9.09 6.09
C ILE A 34 1.74 -9.24 6.13
N THR A 35 2.28 -10.01 5.18
CA THR A 35 3.73 -10.21 5.10
C THR A 35 4.42 -9.08 4.33
N GLU A 36 5.70 -8.86 4.62
CA GLU A 36 6.54 -7.90 3.89
C GLU A 36 6.53 -8.16 2.38
N SER A 37 6.69 -9.43 1.98
CA SER A 37 6.63 -9.86 0.57
C SER A 37 5.27 -9.52 -0.07
N TYR A 38 4.16 -9.71 0.65
CA TYR A 38 2.84 -9.35 0.15
C TYR A 38 2.70 -7.84 -0.07
N TYR A 39 3.17 -7.02 0.89
CA TYR A 39 3.20 -5.56 0.72
C TYR A 39 4.11 -5.14 -0.45
N GLY A 40 5.27 -5.75 -0.61
CA GLY A 40 6.15 -5.52 -1.77
C GLY A 40 5.47 -5.84 -3.10
N MET A 41 4.69 -6.92 -3.18
CA MET A 41 3.90 -7.23 -4.38
C MET A 41 2.79 -6.20 -4.66
N ILE A 42 2.22 -5.60 -3.61
CA ILE A 42 1.27 -4.48 -3.77
C ILE A 42 1.98 -3.26 -4.35
N GLU A 43 3.16 -2.90 -3.82
CA GLU A 43 3.98 -1.79 -4.36
C GLU A 43 4.34 -2.03 -5.84
N GLN A 44 4.70 -3.27 -6.21
CA GLN A 44 5.03 -3.62 -7.61
C GLN A 44 3.81 -3.70 -8.54
N GLY A 45 2.58 -3.59 -8.03
CA GLY A 45 1.38 -3.73 -8.86
C GLY A 45 0.97 -5.17 -9.17
N SER A 46 1.76 -6.17 -8.77
CA SER A 46 1.55 -7.59 -9.09
C SER A 46 0.49 -8.26 -8.19
N ARG A 47 0.09 -7.59 -7.11
CA ARG A 47 -1.03 -7.98 -6.27
C ARG A 47 -2.00 -6.82 -6.07
N ILE A 48 -3.29 -7.17 -6.02
CA ILE A 48 -4.36 -6.27 -5.62
C ILE A 48 -4.71 -6.65 -4.17
N PRO A 49 -4.59 -5.73 -3.20
CA PRO A 49 -4.96 -6.00 -1.82
C PRO A 49 -6.46 -6.21 -1.66
N SER A 50 -6.87 -6.90 -0.58
CA SER A 50 -8.27 -6.88 -0.17
C SER A 50 -8.70 -5.46 0.23
N LEU A 51 -10.01 -5.19 0.23
CA LEU A 51 -10.54 -3.88 0.59
C LEU A 51 -10.06 -3.42 1.98
N ASN A 52 -10.03 -4.33 2.96
CA ASN A 52 -9.57 -4.02 4.31
C ASN A 52 -8.09 -3.58 4.32
N VAL A 53 -7.23 -4.30 3.60
CA VAL A 53 -5.79 -3.97 3.49
C VAL A 53 -5.61 -2.64 2.75
N ALA A 54 -6.32 -2.42 1.65
CA ALA A 54 -6.26 -1.18 0.88
C ALA A 54 -6.65 0.04 1.73
N MET A 55 -7.75 -0.08 2.48
CA MET A 55 -8.23 0.97 3.40
C MET A 55 -7.24 1.24 4.53
N ALA A 56 -6.65 0.20 5.12
CA ALA A 56 -5.64 0.37 6.18
C ALA A 56 -4.37 1.07 5.68
N ILE A 57 -3.89 0.70 4.48
CA ILE A 57 -2.74 1.37 3.84
C ILE A 57 -3.05 2.84 3.57
N ALA A 58 -4.23 3.14 3.01
CA ALA A 58 -4.65 4.50 2.73
C ALA A 58 -4.72 5.35 4.02
N LYS A 59 -5.31 4.80 5.09
CA LYS A 59 -5.35 5.44 6.42
C LYS A 59 -3.96 5.64 7.01
N LEU A 60 -3.07 4.65 6.90
CA LEU A 60 -1.70 4.73 7.40
C LEU A 60 -0.94 5.91 6.78
N PHE A 61 -1.08 6.08 5.46
CA PHE A 61 -0.44 7.17 4.72
C PHE A 61 -1.24 8.47 4.68
N LYS A 62 -2.45 8.49 5.25
CA LYS A 62 -3.38 9.64 5.25
C LYS A 62 -3.72 10.13 3.84
N VAL A 63 -3.97 9.20 2.92
CA VAL A 63 -4.36 9.48 1.53
C VAL A 63 -5.68 8.77 1.20
N SER A 64 -6.31 9.13 0.08
CA SER A 64 -7.50 8.43 -0.39
C SER A 64 -7.13 7.05 -0.97
N PRO A 65 -7.88 5.98 -0.68
CA PRO A 65 -7.68 4.67 -1.33
C PRO A 65 -7.72 4.78 -2.87
N ASP A 66 -8.54 5.67 -3.42
CA ASP A 66 -8.62 5.89 -4.86
C ASP A 66 -7.30 6.36 -5.45
N SER A 67 -6.58 7.23 -4.74
CA SER A 67 -5.28 7.73 -5.21
C SER A 67 -4.22 6.63 -5.32
N LEU A 68 -4.36 5.54 -4.58
CA LEU A 68 -3.39 4.44 -4.54
C LEU A 68 -3.80 3.24 -5.39
N PHE A 69 -5.11 3.00 -5.54
CA PHE A 69 -5.63 1.74 -6.08
C PHE A 69 -6.60 1.91 -7.24
N ASN A 70 -7.13 3.11 -7.49
CA ASN A 70 -8.04 3.34 -8.60
C ASN A 70 -7.24 3.64 -9.88
N LYS A 71 -7.31 2.72 -10.84
CA LYS A 71 -6.78 2.96 -12.18
C LYS A 71 -7.74 3.93 -12.86
N LYS A 72 -7.35 5.19 -13.06
CA LYS A 72 -8.04 6.04 -14.03
C LYS A 72 -8.00 5.30 -15.37
N SER A 73 -9.14 4.74 -15.79
CA SER A 73 -9.35 4.43 -17.20
C SER A 73 -9.16 5.76 -17.92
N LYS A 74 -8.18 5.82 -18.84
CA LYS A 74 -8.19 6.88 -19.85
C LYS A 74 -9.55 6.76 -20.55
N SER A 75 -10.44 7.74 -20.35
CA SER A 75 -11.50 8.03 -21.31
C SER A 75 -10.87 8.45 -22.63
#